data_AF-A0A392SU75-F1
#
_entry.id   AF-A0A392SU75-F1
#
_cell.length_a   1.000
_cell.length_b   1.000
_cell.length_c   1.000
_cell.angle_alpha   90.00
_cell.angle_beta   90.00
_cell.angle_gamma   90.00
#
_symmetry.space_group_name_H-M   'P 1'
#
loop_
_entity.id
_entity.type
_entity.pdbx_description
1 polymer ?
#
loop_
_entity_poly.entity_id
_entity_poly.type
_entity_poly.pdbx_seq_one_letter_code
_entity_poly.pdbx_strand_id
1 'polypeptide(L)' 'MDNFEVRRVLVDPGSSVDIMYARTFETLQLTERNLTPYVGSDLQGFNGTTTKPWGYVDLIVT' A
#
# COMPACT_ATOMS: atom_id res chain seq x y z
N MET A 1 12.28 2.62 -16.50
CA MET A 1 11.28 2.59 -15.42
C MET A 1 10.53 1.31 -15.66
N ASP A 2 10.79 0.30 -14.83
CA ASP A 2 10.08 -0.96 -14.96
C ASP A 2 8.64 -0.70 -14.51
N ASN A 3 7.73 -0.64 -15.48
CA ASN A 3 6.30 -0.47 -15.23
C ASN A 3 5.80 -1.77 -14.61
N PHE A 4 5.74 -1.83 -13.28
CA PHE A 4 5.06 -2.91 -12.57
C PHE A 4 3.55 -2.72 -12.76
N GLU A 5 3.02 -3.39 -13.77
CA GLU A 5 1.60 -3.38 -14.10
C GLU A 5 0.85 -4.22 -13.06
N VAL A 6 0.06 -3.56 -12.20
CA VAL A 6 -0.78 -4.26 -11.24
C VAL A 6 -1.96 -4.86 -11.99
N ARG A 7 -1.91 -6.17 -12.21
CA ARG A 7 -2.93 -6.89 -12.98
C ARG A 7 -4.24 -7.12 -12.23
N ARG A 8 -4.21 -7.13 -10.90
CA ARG A 8 -5.37 -7.44 -10.04
C ARG A 8 -5.26 -6.72 -8.71
N VAL A 9 -6.39 -6.18 -8.26
CA VAL A 9 -6.56 -5.60 -6.92
C VAL A 9 -7.71 -6.35 -6.23
N LEU A 10 -7.58 -6.59 -4.92
CA LEU A 10 -8.68 -7.07 -4.11
C LEU A 10 -9.45 -5.87 -3.59
N VAL A 11 -10.75 -5.81 -3.89
CA VAL A 11 -11.62 -4.71 -3.46
C VAL A 11 -12.34 -5.12 -2.19
N ASP A 12 -12.10 -4.39 -1.10
CA ASP A 12 -12.82 -4.52 0.17
C ASP A 12 -13.62 -3.24 0.46
N PRO A 13 -14.96 -3.25 0.33
CA PRO A 13 -15.77 -2.08 0.60
C PRO A 13 -15.89 -1.74 2.09
N GLY A 14 -15.44 -2.63 3.00
CA GLY A 14 -15.41 -2.35 4.43
C GLY A 14 -14.23 -1.45 4.83
N SER A 15 -13.21 -1.36 3.99
CA SER A 15 -12.00 -0.57 4.23
C SER A 15 -12.18 0.89 3.76
N SER A 16 -11.68 1.85 4.54
CA SER A 16 -11.76 3.28 4.22
C SER A 16 -10.60 3.78 3.36
N VAL A 17 -9.56 2.97 3.16
CA VAL A 17 -8.34 3.31 2.42
C VAL A 17 -7.82 2.08 1.67
N ASP A 18 -7.15 2.31 0.55
CA ASP A 18 -6.40 1.27 -0.15
C ASP A 18 -5.10 0.97 0.61
N ILE A 19 -4.76 -0.32 0.75
CA ILE A 19 -3.55 -0.75 1.45
C ILE A 19 -2.73 -1.71 0.59
N MET A 20 -1.42 -1.58 0.69
CA MET A 20 -0.46 -2.56 0.19
C MET A 20 0.25 -3.22 1.35
N TYR A 21 0.26 -4.56 1.38
CA TYR A 21 1.07 -5.30 2.34
C TYR A 21 2.55 -5.20 1.99
N ALA A 22 3.42 -5.11 3.01
CA ALA A 22 4.87 -5.03 2.85
C ALA A 22 5.44 -6.17 1.99
N ARG A 23 4.94 -7.41 2.16
CA ARG A 23 5.34 -8.54 1.32
C ARG A 23 5.01 -8.31 -0.16
N THR A 24 3.86 -7.72 -0.46
CA THR A 24 3.47 -7.40 -1.84
C THR A 24 4.40 -6.33 -2.43
N PHE A 25 4.73 -5.30 -1.64
CA PHE A 25 5.69 -4.26 -2.03
C PHE A 25 7.06 -4.86 -2.42
N GLU A 26 7.59 -5.76 -1.58
CA GLU A 26 8.84 -6.48 -1.85
C GLU A 26 8.74 -7.40 -3.07
N THR A 27 7.62 -8.12 -3.23
CA THR A 27 7.40 -9.03 -4.37
C THR A 27 7.31 -8.29 -5.70
N LEU A 28 6.75 -7.08 -5.67
CA LEU A 28 6.75 -6.15 -6.81
C LEU A 28 8.11 -5.47 -7.04
N GLN A 29 9.14 -5.82 -6.25
CA GLN A 29 10.50 -5.27 -6.34
C GLN A 29 10.54 -3.74 -6.19
N LEU A 30 9.55 -3.18 -5.48
CA LEU A 30 9.55 -1.78 -5.10
C LEU A 30 10.57 -1.56 -3.99
N THR A 31 11.12 -0.36 -3.97
CA THR A 31 12.14 0.05 -3.00
C THR A 31 11.71 1.32 -2.29
N GLU A 32 12.36 1.68 -1.18
CA GLU A 32 12.06 2.92 -0.45
C GLU A 32 12.08 4.18 -1.33
N ARG A 33 12.81 4.18 -2.46
CA ARG A 33 12.81 5.28 -3.44
C ARG A 33 11.48 5.46 -4.16
N ASN A 34 10.65 4.43 -4.19
CA ASN A 34 9.30 4.46 -4.74
C ASN A 34 8.27 4.95 -3.70
N LEU A 35 8.67 5.11 -2.43
CA LEU A 35 7.77 5.59 -1.38
C LEU A 35 7.80 7.10 -1.30
N THR A 36 6.61 7.68 -1.21
CA THR A 36 6.43 9.04 -0.70
C THR A 36 6.25 8.97 0.82
N PRO A 37 6.88 9.86 1.61
CA PRO A 37 6.73 9.87 3.07
C PRO A 37 5.26 9.91 3.53
N TYR A 38 4.93 9.07 4.50
CA TYR A 38 3.61 9.08 5.12
C TYR A 38 3.48 10.24 6.11
N VAL A 39 2.47 11.10 5.92
CA VAL A 39 2.16 12.25 6.80
C VAL A 39 0.78 12.17 7.45
N GLY A 40 0.11 11.01 7.35
CA GLY A 40 -1.21 10.78 7.95
C GLY A 40 -1.15 10.23 9.37
N SER A 41 -2.33 9.91 9.92
CA SER A 41 -2.48 9.21 11.21
C SER A 41 -2.27 7.71 11.06
N ASP A 42 -1.91 7.02 12.14
CA ASP A 42 -1.85 5.55 12.11
C ASP A 42 -3.18 4.94 11.66
N LEU A 43 -3.10 3.83 10.92
CA LEU A 43 -4.28 3.09 10.47
C LEU A 43 -4.81 2.24 11.62
N GLN A 44 -6.12 2.28 11.85
CA GLN A 44 -6.78 1.47 12.86
C GLN A 44 -7.45 0.25 12.20
N GLY A 45 -7.04 -0.94 12.62
CA GLY A 45 -7.69 -2.19 12.23
C GLY A 45 -8.98 -2.43 13.00
N PHE A 46 -9.87 -3.26 12.46
CA PHE A 46 -11.14 -3.62 13.10
C PHE A 46 -10.98 -4.30 14.46
N ASN A 47 -9.83 -4.91 14.72
CA ASN A 47 -9.46 -5.49 16.01
C ASN A 47 -8.95 -4.45 17.03
N GLY A 48 -9.02 -3.15 16.70
CA GLY A 48 -8.54 -2.05 17.53
C GLY A 48 -7.03 -1.83 17.51
N THR A 49 -6.27 -2.66 16.78
CA THR A 49 -4.82 -2.47 16.63
C THR A 49 -4.51 -1.29 15.71
N THR A 50 -3.40 -0.61 15.98
CA THR A 50 -2.90 0.47 15.12
C THR A 50 -1.67 0.01 14.36
N THR A 51 -1.49 0.52 13.15
CA THR A 51 -0.31 0.25 12.33
C THR A 51 0.13 1.53 11.63
N LYS A 52 1.42 1.84 11.73
CA LYS A 52 2.03 2.97 11.04
C LYS A 52 2.44 2.57 9.61
N PRO A 53 1.89 3.19 8.56
CA PRO A 53 2.32 2.94 7.19
C PRO A 53 3.77 3.34 6.95
N TRP A 54 4.45 2.64 6.05
CA TRP A 54 5.81 2.99 5.63
C TRP A 54 5.83 4.26 4.76
N GLY A 55 4.81 4.43 3.93
CA GLY A 55 4.73 5.49 2.93
C GLY A 55 3.52 5.29 2.02
N TYR A 56 3.41 6.16 1.03
CA TYR A 56 2.50 6.01 -0.10
C TYR A 56 3.27 5.52 -1.33
N VAL A 57 2.59 4.76 -2.20
CA VAL A 57 3.11 4.38 -3.51
C VAL A 57 2.01 4.53 -4.55
N ASP A 58 2.34 5.13 -5.68
CA ASP A 58 1.43 5.25 -6.82
C ASP A 58 1.69 4.10 -7.79
N LEU A 59 0.66 3.31 -8.08
CA LEU A 59 0.74 2.20 -9.02
C LEU A 59 -0.35 2.34 -10.08
N ILE A 60 0.02 2.01 -11.32
CA ILE A 60 -0.93 1.95 -12.43
C ILE A 60 -1.60 0.57 -12.39
N VAL A 61 -2.93 0.60 -12.34
CA VAL A 61 -3.78 -0.58 -12.47
C VAL A 61 -4.42 -0.53 -13.86
N THR A 62 -4.38 -1.66 -14.57
CA THR A 62 -4.85 -1.81 -15.95
C THR A 62 -5.84 -2.96 -16.09
#